data_AF-A0AA37SR26-F1
#
_entry.id   AF-A0AA37SR26-F1
#
_cell.length_a   1.000
_cell.length_b   1.000
_cell.length_c   1.000
_cell.angle_alpha   90.00
_cell.angle_beta   90.00
_cell.angle_gamma   90.00
#
_symmetry.space_group_name_H-M   'P 1'
#
loop_
_entity.id
_entity.type
_entity.pdbx_description
1 polymer ?
#
loop_
_entity_poly.entity_id
_entity_poly.type
_entity_poly.pdbx_seq_one_letter_code
_entity_poly.pdbx_strand_id
1 'polypeptide(L)'
;MGLFNSDETDRALRAIQHNLSYLSLPLAVVLLPTLSTKQRNSVFTMFILIVIASTIPVFYKYFLNFAEINQSLGMGKAIPTPIDHVRYSIFLSIAFVFSCILFITKKDFIGKYLKYAFLGTAVYLFIAVHVLAVRSGIGLSYLGLLMAGSLLLYQSKKYYIMAFLWLVIIISPVFAYYAIPSFQNKIKYTRYDLSLSQADKGANYSDSERIRSFKIGIDIWKDYKMIGIGTGDLKREMGNRYEEKYTQGGRAFLPHNQVIKILASSGILGLLLFAISFYGPFLWNQNFRDPFILALVSMLTVSFLVEATLERSYMLALYLLLASLLYKKSIS
;
A
#
# COMPACT_ATOMS: atom_id res chain seq x y z
N MET A 1 23.65 -8.72 5.77
CA MET A 1 24.30 -8.29 4.52
C MET A 1 24.45 -6.79 4.42
N GLY A 2 23.37 -5.99 4.52
CA GLY A 2 23.46 -4.53 4.39
C GLY A 2 24.43 -3.83 5.36
N LEU A 3 24.65 -4.36 6.57
CA LEU A 3 25.68 -3.84 7.51
C LEU A 3 27.11 -4.04 6.99
N PHE A 4 27.42 -5.26 6.55
CA PHE A 4 28.78 -5.69 6.25
C PHE A 4 29.35 -5.06 4.98
N ASN A 5 28.47 -4.56 4.12
CA ASN A 5 28.84 -3.88 2.87
C ASN A 5 28.62 -2.37 2.93
N SER A 6 28.31 -1.80 4.10
CA SER A 6 28.19 -0.35 4.24
C SER A 6 29.46 0.24 4.85
N ASP A 7 30.03 1.25 4.19
CA ASP A 7 31.09 2.09 4.75
C ASP A 7 30.53 2.96 5.89
N GLU A 8 29.28 3.43 5.75
CA GLU A 8 28.58 4.18 6.80
C GLU A 8 27.89 3.27 7.82
N THR A 9 28.69 2.67 8.70
CA THR A 9 28.26 1.73 9.74
C THR A 9 27.17 2.30 10.66
N ASP A 10 27.25 3.56 11.07
CA ASP A 10 26.24 4.22 11.92
C ASP A 10 24.86 4.32 11.25
N ARG A 11 24.83 4.61 9.94
CA ARG A 11 23.56 4.64 9.19
C ARG A 11 23.02 3.24 8.99
N ALA A 12 23.90 2.27 8.71
CA ALA A 12 23.53 0.88 8.57
C ALA A 12 22.95 0.31 9.89
N LEU A 13 23.56 0.64 11.04
CA LEU A 13 23.09 0.19 12.35
C LEU A 13 21.70 0.74 12.68
N ARG A 14 21.46 2.03 12.43
CA ARG A 14 20.12 2.65 12.59
C ARG A 14 19.07 2.01 11.68
N ALA A 15 19.44 1.70 10.44
CA ALA A 15 18.53 1.00 9.52
C ALA A 15 18.18 -0.41 10.04
N ILE A 16 19.15 -1.11 10.64
CA ILE A 16 18.92 -2.42 11.26
C ILE A 16 18.06 -2.31 12.51
N GLN A 17 18.28 -1.31 13.36
CA GLN A 17 17.41 -1.06 14.52
C GLN A 17 15.96 -0.81 14.10
N HIS A 18 15.73 -0.05 13.03
CA HIS A 18 14.40 0.11 12.45
C HIS A 18 13.84 -1.23 11.91
N ASN A 19 14.71 -2.07 11.34
CA ASN A 19 14.33 -3.34 10.73
C ASN A 19 14.31 -4.52 11.73
N LEU A 20 14.77 -4.34 12.98
CA LEU A 20 14.64 -5.33 14.05
C LEU A 20 13.17 -5.60 14.37
N SER A 21 12.28 -4.64 14.10
CA SER A 21 10.84 -4.84 14.14
C SER A 21 10.38 -5.98 13.21
N TYR A 22 11.09 -6.29 12.11
CA TYR A 22 10.76 -7.44 11.26
C TYR A 22 11.03 -8.79 11.96
N LEU A 23 12.02 -8.88 12.85
CA LEU A 23 12.26 -10.07 13.67
C LEU A 23 11.16 -10.29 14.71
N SER A 24 10.38 -9.26 15.04
CA SER A 24 9.19 -9.44 15.87
C SER A 24 8.07 -10.19 15.12
N LEU A 25 8.10 -10.33 13.78
CA LEU A 25 7.05 -11.02 13.04
C LEU A 25 6.99 -12.51 13.34
N PRO A 26 8.08 -13.31 13.17
CA PRO A 26 8.01 -14.74 13.48
C PRO A 26 7.73 -14.95 14.98
N LEU A 27 8.31 -14.12 15.84
CA LEU A 27 8.07 -14.14 17.28
C LEU A 27 6.60 -13.86 17.62
N ALA A 28 5.97 -12.83 17.05
CA ALA A 28 4.57 -12.52 17.29
C ALA A 28 3.64 -13.64 16.81
N VAL A 29 3.88 -14.22 15.62
CA VAL A 29 3.09 -15.35 15.11
C VAL A 29 3.23 -16.58 16.02
N VAL A 30 4.44 -16.86 16.51
CA VAL A 30 4.70 -17.99 17.42
C VAL A 30 4.08 -17.74 18.80
N LEU A 31 4.22 -16.55 19.36
CA LEU A 31 3.86 -16.22 20.74
C LEU A 31 2.38 -15.85 20.93
N LEU A 32 1.70 -15.31 19.91
CA LEU A 32 0.30 -14.87 20.08
C LEU A 32 -0.67 -16.06 20.17
N PRO A 33 -1.66 -16.05 21.08
CA PRO A 33 -2.66 -17.11 21.15
C PRO A 33 -3.49 -17.19 19.86
N THR A 34 -4.02 -18.37 19.54
CA THR A 34 -4.99 -18.53 18.43
C THR A 34 -6.24 -17.71 18.74
N LEU A 35 -6.59 -16.79 17.84
CA LEU A 35 -7.84 -16.04 17.99
C LEU A 35 -9.02 -16.85 17.47
N SER A 36 -10.11 -16.83 18.23
CA SER A 36 -11.40 -17.26 17.72
C SER A 36 -11.81 -16.37 16.54
N THR A 37 -12.64 -16.92 15.64
CA THR A 37 -13.25 -16.16 14.54
C THR A 37 -13.96 -14.90 15.06
N LYS A 38 -14.54 -14.94 16.26
CA LYS A 38 -15.16 -13.78 16.93
C LYS A 38 -14.13 -12.69 17.21
N GLN A 39 -13.06 -13.00 17.93
CA GLN A 39 -12.02 -12.03 18.29
C GLN A 39 -11.35 -11.42 17.05
N ARG A 40 -11.01 -12.24 16.05
CA ARG A 40 -10.40 -11.77 14.79
C ARG A 40 -11.27 -10.72 14.10
N ASN A 41 -12.57 -10.98 13.98
CA ASN A 41 -13.49 -10.04 13.35
C ASN A 41 -13.75 -8.80 14.20
N SER A 42 -13.71 -8.90 15.53
CA SER A 42 -13.73 -7.73 16.42
C SER A 42 -12.53 -6.81 16.16
N VAL A 43 -11.32 -7.36 16.01
CA VAL A 43 -10.12 -6.57 15.69
C VAL A 43 -10.25 -5.88 14.34
N PHE A 44 -10.72 -6.57 13.31
CA PHE A 44 -10.96 -5.95 12.00
C PHE A 44 -12.03 -4.85 12.07
N THR A 45 -13.08 -5.06 12.87
CA THR A 45 -14.11 -4.04 13.10
C THR A 45 -13.53 -2.81 13.81
N MET A 46 -12.72 -2.99 14.85
CA MET A 46 -12.03 -1.87 15.52
C MET A 46 -11.10 -1.11 14.56
N PHE A 47 -10.33 -1.83 13.75
CA PHE A 47 -9.48 -1.24 12.72
C PHE A 47 -10.31 -0.37 11.75
N ILE A 48 -11.42 -0.90 11.24
CA ILE A 48 -12.33 -0.17 10.34
C ILE A 48 -12.88 1.08 11.02
N LEU A 49 -13.32 0.98 12.29
CA LEU A 49 -13.85 2.12 13.04
C LEU A 49 -12.81 3.23 13.24
N ILE A 50 -11.57 2.87 13.57
CA ILE A 50 -10.47 3.84 13.70
C ILE A 50 -10.21 4.54 12.38
N VAL A 51 -10.19 3.79 11.28
CA VAL A 51 -9.99 4.35 9.94
C VAL A 51 -11.12 5.31 9.58
N ILE A 52 -12.38 4.97 9.81
CA ILE A 52 -13.53 5.88 9.59
C ILE A 52 -13.45 7.10 10.50
N ALA A 53 -13.13 6.94 11.78
CA ALA A 53 -13.00 8.09 12.68
C ALA A 53 -11.91 9.06 12.19
N SER A 54 -10.83 8.53 11.61
CA SER A 54 -9.75 9.34 11.06
C SER A 54 -10.13 10.15 9.81
N THR A 55 -11.15 9.73 9.05
CA THR A 55 -11.58 10.45 7.83
C THR A 55 -12.41 11.69 8.14
N ILE A 56 -13.06 11.75 9.31
CA ILE A 56 -13.90 12.87 9.74
C ILE A 56 -13.14 14.20 9.69
N PRO A 57 -11.99 14.39 10.37
CA PRO A 57 -11.26 15.66 10.33
C PRO A 57 -10.69 15.96 8.94
N VAL A 58 -10.35 14.94 8.14
CA VAL A 58 -9.84 15.11 6.77
C VAL A 58 -10.91 15.70 5.88
N PHE A 59 -12.10 15.10 5.86
CA PHE A 59 -13.19 15.57 5.02
C PHE A 59 -13.79 16.87 5.53
N TYR A 60 -13.85 17.09 6.84
CA TYR A 60 -14.24 18.39 7.39
C TYR A 60 -13.37 19.52 6.83
N LYS A 61 -12.03 19.37 6.88
CA LYS A 61 -11.10 20.35 6.28
C LYS A 61 -11.22 20.45 4.77
N TYR A 62 -11.45 19.33 4.09
CA TYR A 62 -11.64 19.31 2.63
C TYR A 62 -12.86 20.12 2.20
N PHE A 63 -14.01 19.91 2.84
CA PHE A 63 -15.24 20.60 2.48
C PHE A 63 -15.21 22.09 2.86
N LEU A 64 -14.55 22.46 3.97
CA LEU A 64 -14.35 23.87 4.32
C LEU A 64 -13.51 24.63 3.28
N ASN A 65 -12.54 23.98 2.64
CA ASN A 65 -11.60 24.61 1.71
C ASN A 65 -11.70 23.99 0.30
N PHE A 66 -12.92 23.65 -0.12
CA PHE A 66 -13.15 22.81 -1.31
C PHE A 66 -12.52 23.37 -2.59
N ALA A 67 -12.72 24.65 -2.87
CA ALA A 67 -12.21 25.29 -4.09
C ALA A 67 -10.67 25.33 -4.11
N GLU A 68 -10.06 25.78 -3.00
CA GLU A 68 -8.60 25.86 -2.87
C GLU A 68 -7.93 24.49 -2.99
N ILE A 69 -8.48 23.48 -2.31
CA ILE A 69 -7.91 22.14 -2.35
C ILE A 69 -8.03 21.54 -3.75
N ASN A 70 -9.17 21.71 -4.45
CA ASN A 70 -9.32 21.22 -5.81
C ASN A 70 -8.37 21.91 -6.80
N GLN A 71 -8.13 23.21 -6.64
CA GLN A 71 -7.11 23.92 -7.43
C GLN A 71 -5.71 23.37 -7.14
N SER A 72 -5.39 23.13 -5.85
CA SER A 72 -4.09 22.58 -5.43
C SER A 72 -3.84 21.17 -5.98
N LEU A 73 -4.89 20.33 -6.05
CA LEU A 73 -4.84 19.00 -6.64
C LEU A 73 -4.49 19.06 -8.14
N GLY A 74 -5.01 20.06 -8.86
CA GLY A 74 -4.66 20.35 -10.25
C GLY A 74 -3.19 20.75 -10.45
N MET A 75 -2.53 21.23 -9.39
CA MET A 75 -1.09 21.53 -9.36
C MET A 75 -0.26 20.38 -8.78
N GLY A 76 -0.83 19.18 -8.64
CA GLY A 76 -0.10 17.99 -8.18
C GLY A 76 -0.05 17.79 -6.67
N LYS A 77 -0.54 18.74 -5.87
CA LYS A 77 -0.63 18.59 -4.40
C LYS A 77 -1.64 17.49 -4.02
N ALA A 78 -1.69 17.16 -2.74
CA ALA A 78 -2.60 16.16 -2.18
C ALA A 78 -3.49 16.79 -1.10
N ILE A 79 -4.64 16.16 -0.84
CA ILE A 79 -5.49 16.55 0.29
C ILE A 79 -4.71 16.32 1.60
N PRO A 80 -4.68 17.30 2.52
CA PRO A 80 -4.00 17.13 3.80
C PRO A 80 -4.59 15.97 4.60
N THR A 81 -3.74 15.03 5.00
CA THR A 81 -4.10 13.84 5.79
C THR A 81 -3.25 13.76 7.06
N PRO A 82 -3.67 13.01 8.11
CA PRO A 82 -2.96 12.95 9.39
C PRO A 82 -1.56 12.36 9.27
N ILE A 83 -1.38 11.48 8.28
CA ILE A 83 -0.09 10.95 7.84
C ILE A 83 0.08 11.24 6.35
N ASP A 84 1.16 10.76 5.74
CA ASP A 84 1.35 10.83 4.30
C ASP A 84 0.15 10.25 3.52
N HIS A 85 -0.36 11.02 2.55
CA HIS A 85 -1.59 10.74 1.79
C HIS A 85 -1.54 9.41 1.03
N VAL A 86 -0.37 9.01 0.54
CA VAL A 86 -0.19 7.73 -0.17
C VAL A 86 -0.49 6.58 0.78
N ARG A 87 0.11 6.60 1.98
CA ARG A 87 -0.04 5.53 2.97
C ARG A 87 -1.40 5.56 3.63
N TYR A 88 -1.92 6.75 3.92
CA TYR A 88 -3.30 6.91 4.41
C TYR A 88 -4.31 6.25 3.47
N SER A 89 -4.13 6.39 2.16
CA SER A 89 -4.98 5.73 1.17
C SER A 89 -4.89 4.20 1.19
N ILE A 90 -3.75 3.62 1.59
CA ILE A 90 -3.61 2.16 1.77
C ILE A 90 -4.46 1.68 2.94
N PHE A 91 -4.43 2.39 4.08
CA PHE A 91 -5.27 2.07 5.24
C PHE A 91 -6.76 2.08 4.88
N LEU A 92 -7.20 3.10 4.16
CA LEU A 92 -8.59 3.20 3.68
C LEU A 92 -8.96 2.06 2.74
N SER A 93 -8.06 1.69 1.83
CA SER A 93 -8.27 0.59 0.89
C SER A 93 -8.40 -0.75 1.61
N ILE A 94 -7.55 -1.02 2.60
CA ILE A 94 -7.61 -2.26 3.39
C ILE A 94 -8.91 -2.30 4.19
N ALA A 95 -9.29 -1.19 4.85
CA ALA A 95 -10.54 -1.09 5.60
C ALA A 95 -11.78 -1.26 4.71
N PHE A 96 -11.75 -0.71 3.49
CA PHE A 96 -12.79 -0.90 2.47
C PHE A 96 -12.95 -2.38 2.13
N VAL A 97 -11.87 -3.05 1.72
CA VAL A 97 -11.91 -4.46 1.30
C VAL A 97 -12.31 -5.37 2.47
N PHE A 98 -11.80 -5.11 3.68
CA PHE A 98 -12.19 -5.86 4.87
C PHE A 98 -13.67 -5.68 5.21
N SER A 99 -14.22 -4.47 5.02
CA SER A 99 -15.65 -4.21 5.17
C SER A 99 -16.49 -5.01 4.17
N CYS A 100 -16.05 -5.10 2.91
CA CYS A 100 -16.68 -5.96 1.89
C CYS A 100 -16.65 -7.45 2.28
N ILE A 101 -15.50 -7.95 2.73
CA ILE A 101 -15.37 -9.35 3.15
C ILE A 101 -16.26 -9.64 4.36
N LEU A 102 -16.28 -8.77 5.36
CA LEU A 102 -17.16 -8.90 6.54
C LEU A 102 -18.63 -8.87 6.14
N PHE A 103 -19.04 -7.99 5.22
CA PHE A 103 -20.41 -7.98 4.69
C PHE A 103 -20.78 -9.32 4.03
N ILE A 104 -19.90 -9.93 3.24
CA ILE A 104 -20.24 -11.17 2.52
C ILE A 104 -20.22 -12.40 3.43
N THR A 105 -19.24 -12.50 4.32
CA THR A 105 -18.95 -13.71 5.10
C THR A 105 -19.76 -13.82 6.40
N LYS A 106 -20.44 -12.76 6.83
CA LYS A 106 -21.18 -12.73 8.10
C LYS A 106 -22.65 -13.09 7.93
N LYS A 107 -23.01 -14.31 8.34
CA LYS A 107 -24.40 -14.67 8.64
C LYS A 107 -24.72 -14.64 10.16
N ASP A 108 -23.78 -15.03 11.03
CA ASP A 108 -24.12 -15.38 12.44
C ASP A 108 -23.43 -14.56 13.55
N PHE A 109 -22.49 -13.65 13.24
CA PHE A 109 -21.65 -13.03 14.29
C PHE A 109 -22.22 -11.76 14.92
N ILE A 110 -23.00 -11.02 14.13
CA ILE A 110 -23.50 -9.69 14.47
C ILE A 110 -24.84 -9.60 13.73
N GLY A 111 -25.92 -9.37 14.46
CA GLY A 111 -27.29 -9.52 13.96
C GLY A 111 -27.56 -8.91 12.57
N LYS A 112 -28.60 -9.43 11.90
CA LYS A 112 -28.97 -9.16 10.50
C LYS A 112 -28.81 -7.69 10.04
N TYR A 113 -29.09 -6.73 10.92
CA TYR A 113 -29.02 -5.30 10.63
C TYR A 113 -27.60 -4.73 10.61
N LEU A 114 -26.71 -5.15 11.51
CA LEU A 114 -25.36 -4.58 11.59
C LEU A 114 -24.46 -5.07 10.44
N LYS A 115 -24.83 -6.16 9.76
CA LYS A 115 -24.25 -6.55 8.46
C LYS A 115 -24.33 -5.41 7.44
N TYR A 116 -25.46 -4.72 7.35
CA TYR A 116 -25.64 -3.61 6.40
C TYR A 116 -24.84 -2.38 6.79
N ALA A 117 -24.44 -2.23 8.05
CA ALA A 117 -23.50 -1.18 8.45
C ALA A 117 -22.13 -1.37 7.75
N PHE A 118 -21.62 -2.60 7.65
CA PHE A 118 -20.39 -2.86 6.88
C PHE A 118 -20.53 -2.56 5.39
N LEU A 119 -21.72 -2.76 4.80
CA LEU A 119 -21.98 -2.33 3.43
C LEU A 119 -21.95 -0.81 3.30
N GLY A 120 -22.64 -0.09 4.19
CA GLY A 120 -22.62 1.37 4.22
C GLY A 120 -21.21 1.92 4.42
N THR A 121 -20.44 1.31 5.32
CA THR A 121 -19.02 1.61 5.53
C THR A 121 -18.18 1.36 4.27
N ALA A 122 -18.38 0.23 3.58
CA ALA A 122 -17.64 -0.08 2.36
C ALA A 122 -17.93 0.96 1.27
N VAL A 123 -19.20 1.33 1.06
CA VAL A 123 -19.59 2.37 0.11
C VAL A 123 -18.96 3.71 0.47
N TYR A 124 -19.03 4.09 1.75
CA TYR A 124 -18.41 5.32 2.25
C TYR A 124 -16.90 5.34 2.00
N LEU A 125 -16.17 4.29 2.38
CA LEU A 125 -14.73 4.20 2.21
C LEU A 125 -14.31 4.18 0.74
N PHE A 126 -15.09 3.53 -0.12
CA PHE A 126 -14.86 3.53 -1.56
C PHE A 126 -14.96 4.95 -2.14
N ILE A 127 -16.00 5.70 -1.77
CA ILE A 127 -16.16 7.10 -2.15
C ILE A 127 -15.01 7.93 -1.57
N ALA A 128 -14.67 7.74 -0.30
CA ALA A 128 -13.59 8.45 0.38
C ALA A 128 -12.24 8.31 -0.34
N VAL A 129 -11.88 7.08 -0.75
CA VAL A 129 -10.64 6.82 -1.50
C VAL A 129 -10.63 7.54 -2.85
N HIS A 130 -11.78 7.60 -3.54
CA HIS A 130 -11.88 8.33 -4.80
C HIS A 130 -11.83 9.85 -4.61
N VAL A 131 -12.45 10.38 -3.55
CA VAL A 131 -12.38 11.82 -3.23
C VAL A 131 -10.95 12.23 -2.89
N LEU A 132 -10.21 11.42 -2.14
CA LEU A 132 -8.78 11.65 -1.90
C LEU A 132 -7.93 11.64 -3.18
N ALA A 133 -8.42 11.02 -4.25
CA ALA A 133 -7.79 10.96 -5.56
C ALA A 133 -6.34 10.45 -5.53
N VAL A 134 -6.03 9.56 -4.58
CA VAL A 134 -4.71 8.94 -4.46
C VAL A 134 -4.67 7.66 -5.28
N ARG A 135 -3.86 7.66 -6.34
CA ARG A 135 -3.82 6.60 -7.36
C ARG A 135 -3.52 5.21 -6.79
N SER A 136 -2.56 5.11 -5.87
CA SER A 136 -2.25 3.83 -5.23
C SER A 136 -3.45 3.31 -4.43
N GLY A 137 -4.08 4.12 -3.58
CA GLY A 137 -5.28 3.72 -2.83
C GLY A 137 -6.44 3.27 -3.73
N ILE A 138 -6.71 4.01 -4.80
CA ILE A 138 -7.74 3.63 -5.78
C ILE A 138 -7.40 2.27 -6.40
N GLY A 139 -6.18 2.10 -6.94
CA GLY A 139 -5.74 0.85 -7.55
C GLY A 139 -5.77 -0.34 -6.58
N LEU A 140 -5.36 -0.12 -5.33
CA LEU A 140 -5.37 -1.16 -4.29
C LEU A 140 -6.80 -1.54 -3.87
N SER A 141 -7.73 -0.57 -3.82
CA SER A 141 -9.14 -0.85 -3.53
C SER A 141 -9.75 -1.76 -4.60
N TYR A 142 -9.50 -1.47 -5.89
CA TYR A 142 -9.94 -2.32 -7.00
C TYR A 142 -9.27 -3.69 -7.00
N LEU A 143 -7.96 -3.74 -6.77
CA LEU A 143 -7.22 -5.00 -6.71
C LEU A 143 -7.72 -5.90 -5.58
N GLY A 144 -7.88 -5.35 -4.37
CA GLY A 144 -8.35 -6.12 -3.23
C GLY A 144 -9.78 -6.62 -3.42
N LEU A 145 -10.65 -5.80 -4.01
CA LEU A 145 -12.01 -6.21 -4.38
C LEU A 145 -12.00 -7.31 -5.45
N LEU A 146 -11.14 -7.19 -6.47
CA LEU A 146 -10.97 -8.20 -7.50
C LEU A 146 -10.48 -9.53 -6.91
N MET A 147 -9.42 -9.51 -6.11
CA MET A 147 -8.80 -10.71 -5.54
C MET A 147 -9.73 -11.40 -4.53
N ALA A 148 -10.16 -10.69 -3.48
CA ALA A 148 -11.00 -11.28 -2.45
C ALA A 148 -12.43 -11.56 -2.93
N GLY A 149 -13.01 -10.65 -3.72
CA GLY A 149 -14.34 -10.83 -4.30
C GLY A 149 -14.41 -12.04 -5.23
N SER A 150 -13.44 -12.18 -6.14
CA SER A 150 -13.38 -13.34 -7.04
C SER A 150 -13.17 -14.64 -6.26
N LEU A 151 -12.31 -14.65 -5.24
CA LEU A 151 -12.11 -15.83 -4.39
C LEU A 151 -13.40 -16.24 -3.67
N LEU A 152 -14.10 -15.29 -3.03
CA LEU A 152 -15.35 -15.56 -2.32
C LEU A 152 -16.46 -16.07 -3.25
N LEU A 153 -16.58 -15.48 -4.45
CA LEU A 153 -17.58 -15.87 -5.44
C LEU A 153 -17.26 -17.21 -6.08
N TYR A 154 -15.98 -17.50 -6.33
CA TYR A 154 -15.51 -18.80 -6.77
C TYR A 154 -15.82 -19.89 -5.73
N GLN A 155 -15.50 -19.66 -4.46
CA GLN A 155 -15.82 -20.57 -3.34
C GLN A 155 -17.33 -20.79 -3.20
N SER A 156 -18.13 -19.76 -3.49
CA SER A 156 -19.59 -19.82 -3.46
C SER A 156 -20.23 -20.42 -4.73
N LYS A 157 -19.43 -20.77 -5.75
CA LYS A 157 -19.88 -21.20 -7.10
C LYS A 157 -20.82 -20.20 -7.81
N LYS A 158 -20.70 -18.89 -7.50
CA LYS A 158 -21.55 -17.81 -8.03
C LYS A 158 -20.86 -17.06 -9.17
N TYR A 159 -20.51 -17.78 -10.24
CA TYR A 159 -19.70 -17.24 -11.34
C TYR A 159 -20.37 -16.07 -12.09
N TYR A 160 -21.71 -16.07 -12.19
CA TYR A 160 -22.44 -14.97 -12.84
C TYR A 160 -22.29 -13.63 -12.08
N ILE A 161 -22.28 -13.65 -10.75
CA ILE A 161 -22.02 -12.45 -9.93
C ILE A 161 -20.57 -12.00 -10.07
N MET A 162 -19.65 -12.92 -10.29
CA MET A 162 -18.23 -12.60 -10.50
C MET A 162 -18.03 -11.82 -11.80
N ALA A 163 -18.68 -12.23 -12.89
CA ALA A 163 -18.67 -11.47 -14.14
C ALA A 163 -19.24 -10.05 -13.95
N PHE A 164 -20.35 -9.92 -13.22
CA PHE A 164 -20.92 -8.62 -12.88
C PHE A 164 -19.96 -7.76 -12.03
N LEU A 165 -19.30 -8.35 -11.04
CA LEU A 165 -18.29 -7.67 -10.22
C LEU A 165 -17.16 -7.09 -11.10
N TRP A 166 -16.63 -7.88 -12.03
CA TRP A 166 -15.57 -7.43 -12.94
C TRP A 166 -16.03 -6.29 -13.84
N LEU A 167 -17.26 -6.37 -14.36
CA LEU A 167 -17.85 -5.30 -15.14
C LEU A 167 -17.95 -4.00 -14.33
N VAL A 168 -18.42 -4.08 -13.08
CA VAL A 168 -18.50 -2.91 -12.18
C VAL A 168 -17.11 -2.33 -11.90
N ILE A 169 -16.09 -3.17 -11.67
CA ILE A 169 -14.70 -2.72 -11.47
C ILE A 169 -14.15 -1.98 -12.69
N ILE A 170 -14.49 -2.41 -13.90
CA ILE A 170 -14.03 -1.77 -15.15
C ILE A 170 -14.76 -0.44 -15.39
N ILE A 171 -16.06 -0.36 -15.10
CA ILE A 171 -16.88 0.82 -15.39
C ILE A 171 -16.69 1.93 -14.33
N SER A 172 -16.51 1.56 -13.06
CA SER A 172 -16.49 2.52 -11.96
C SER A 172 -15.42 3.62 -12.05
N PRO A 173 -14.18 3.39 -12.54
CA PRO A 173 -13.22 4.48 -12.78
C PRO A 173 -13.72 5.50 -13.82
N VAL A 174 -14.43 5.05 -14.85
CA VAL A 174 -15.01 5.93 -15.88
C VAL A 174 -16.08 6.79 -15.25
N PHE A 175 -16.98 6.19 -14.47
CA PHE A 175 -18.00 6.95 -13.74
C PHE A 175 -17.38 7.96 -12.76
N ALA A 176 -16.37 7.54 -11.99
CA ALA A 176 -15.67 8.41 -11.05
C ALA A 176 -15.01 9.62 -11.74
N TYR A 177 -14.50 9.46 -12.96
CA TYR A 177 -13.91 10.56 -13.74
C TYR A 177 -14.90 11.70 -14.01
N TYR A 178 -16.17 11.38 -14.25
CA TYR A 178 -17.21 12.38 -14.50
C TYR A 178 -17.89 12.86 -13.21
N ALA A 179 -17.99 12.02 -12.19
CA ALA A 179 -18.71 12.34 -10.96
C ALA A 179 -17.86 13.04 -9.89
N ILE A 180 -16.53 12.86 -9.88
CA ILE A 180 -15.65 13.29 -8.77
C ILE A 180 -14.59 14.28 -9.28
N PRO A 181 -14.73 15.59 -8.98
CA PRO A 181 -13.82 16.63 -9.47
C PRO A 181 -12.36 16.43 -9.10
N SER A 182 -12.09 15.99 -7.86
CA SER A 182 -10.72 15.73 -7.39
C SER A 182 -10.03 14.63 -8.20
N PHE A 183 -10.76 13.55 -8.52
CA PHE A 183 -10.27 12.46 -9.35
C PHE A 183 -10.03 12.93 -10.79
N GLN A 184 -10.95 13.70 -11.37
CA GLN A 184 -10.79 14.28 -12.71
C GLN A 184 -9.52 15.15 -12.81
N ASN A 185 -9.33 16.06 -11.85
CA ASN A 185 -8.17 16.95 -11.79
C ASN A 185 -6.86 16.16 -11.65
N LYS A 186 -6.84 15.10 -10.83
CA LYS A 186 -5.64 14.29 -10.66
C LYS A 186 -5.27 13.52 -11.92
N ILE A 187 -6.25 13.02 -12.68
CA ILE A 187 -6.00 12.36 -13.96
C ILE A 187 -5.44 13.37 -14.99
N LYS A 188 -6.00 14.59 -15.07
CA LYS A 188 -5.47 15.65 -15.95
C LYS A 188 -4.01 15.99 -15.62
N TYR A 189 -3.71 16.22 -14.34
CA TYR A 189 -2.35 16.48 -13.87
C TYR A 189 -1.39 15.34 -14.20
N THR A 190 -1.78 14.09 -13.95
CA THR A 190 -0.93 12.92 -14.20
C THR A 190 -0.53 12.81 -15.68
N ARG A 191 -1.47 13.07 -16.61
CA ARG A 191 -1.16 13.06 -18.05
C ARG A 191 -0.15 14.15 -18.41
N TYR A 192 -0.29 15.33 -17.80
CA TYR A 192 0.63 16.45 -17.99
C TYR A 192 2.04 16.13 -17.44
N ASP A 193 2.14 15.65 -16.20
CA ASP A 193 3.40 15.23 -15.57
C ASP A 193 4.14 14.18 -16.43
N LEU A 194 3.45 13.13 -16.86
CA LEU A 194 4.04 12.09 -17.71
C LEU A 194 4.56 12.64 -19.04
N SER A 195 3.89 13.62 -19.65
CA SER A 195 4.38 14.27 -20.88
C SER A 195 5.67 15.06 -20.66
N LEU A 196 5.83 15.68 -19.48
CA LEU A 196 7.07 16.37 -19.10
C LEU A 196 8.20 15.39 -18.74
N SER A 197 7.86 14.23 -18.16
CA SER A 197 8.84 13.17 -17.90
C SER A 197 9.47 12.65 -19.18
N GLN A 198 8.70 12.52 -20.27
CA GLN A 198 9.21 12.06 -21.56
C GLN A 198 10.15 13.07 -22.21
N ALA A 199 10.00 14.35 -21.88
CA ALA A 199 10.88 15.42 -22.34
C ALA A 199 12.07 15.70 -21.38
N ASP A 200 12.28 14.86 -20.37
CA ASP A 200 13.26 15.01 -19.27
C ASP A 200 13.19 16.35 -18.50
N LYS A 201 12.08 17.09 -18.63
CA LYS A 201 11.82 18.40 -17.99
C LYS A 201 10.99 18.30 -16.70
N GLY A 202 10.69 17.08 -16.24
CA GLY A 202 9.82 16.84 -15.07
C GLY A 202 10.45 17.07 -13.68
N ALA A 203 11.39 18.00 -13.53
CA ALA A 203 11.93 18.32 -12.19
C ALA A 203 10.81 18.95 -11.33
N ASN A 204 10.66 18.51 -10.07
CA ASN A 204 9.60 18.94 -9.14
C ASN A 204 8.18 18.42 -9.44
N TYR A 205 8.06 17.40 -10.30
CA TYR A 205 6.79 16.73 -10.55
C TYR A 205 6.78 15.31 -9.97
N SER A 206 5.68 14.95 -9.31
CA SER A 206 5.63 13.77 -8.44
C SER A 206 5.92 12.45 -9.16
N ASP A 207 5.46 12.27 -10.39
CA ASP A 207 5.67 11.01 -11.13
C ASP A 207 7.02 11.00 -11.84
N SER A 208 7.39 12.12 -12.42
CA SER A 208 8.71 12.31 -13.01
C SER A 208 9.84 12.04 -11.99
N GLU A 209 9.72 12.54 -10.75
CA GLU A 209 10.69 12.29 -9.68
C GLU A 209 10.76 10.81 -9.28
N ARG A 210 9.61 10.12 -9.21
CA ARG A 210 9.59 8.66 -8.96
C ARG A 210 10.33 7.91 -10.06
N ILE A 211 10.08 8.24 -11.33
CA ILE A 211 10.74 7.60 -12.48
C ILE A 211 12.26 7.80 -12.41
N ARG A 212 12.74 9.02 -12.09
CA ARG A 212 14.19 9.27 -11.89
C ARG A 212 14.76 8.42 -10.76
N SER A 213 14.05 8.33 -9.63
CA SER A 213 14.47 7.51 -8.49
C SER A 213 14.56 6.02 -8.82
N PHE A 214 13.69 5.53 -9.71
CA PHE A 214 13.70 4.13 -10.14
C PHE A 214 14.88 3.86 -11.07
N LYS A 215 15.11 4.74 -12.05
CA LYS A 215 16.25 4.64 -12.97
C LYS A 215 17.57 4.58 -12.20
N ILE A 216 17.82 5.54 -11.32
CA ILE A 216 19.05 5.56 -10.51
C ILE A 216 19.15 4.33 -9.61
N GLY A 217 18.07 3.95 -8.92
CA GLY A 217 18.09 2.77 -8.06
C GLY A 217 18.41 1.47 -8.81
N ILE A 218 17.90 1.32 -10.03
CA ILE A 218 18.23 0.20 -10.92
C ILE A 218 19.68 0.25 -11.36
N ASP A 219 20.22 1.44 -11.66
CA ASP A 219 21.61 1.59 -12.08
C ASP A 219 22.58 1.23 -10.94
N ILE A 220 22.31 1.68 -9.71
CA ILE A 220 23.07 1.25 -8.53
C ILE A 220 23.01 -0.27 -8.37
N TRP A 221 21.83 -0.88 -8.52
CA TRP A 221 21.73 -2.34 -8.45
C TRP A 221 22.55 -3.05 -9.54
N LYS A 222 22.60 -2.52 -10.77
CA LYS A 222 23.41 -3.10 -11.85
C LYS A 222 24.91 -3.13 -11.50
N ASP A 223 25.37 -2.16 -10.72
CA ASP A 223 26.77 -2.10 -10.28
C ASP A 223 27.02 -3.01 -9.07
N TYR A 224 26.01 -3.21 -8.20
CA TYR A 224 26.12 -3.99 -6.96
C TYR A 224 25.11 -5.16 -6.87
N LYS A 225 25.06 -6.01 -7.90
CA LYS A 225 23.94 -6.97 -8.15
C LYS A 225 23.63 -7.93 -7.00
N MET A 226 24.65 -8.56 -6.42
CA MET A 226 24.47 -9.72 -5.52
C MET A 226 24.11 -9.30 -4.09
N ILE A 227 24.89 -8.39 -3.52
CA ILE A 227 24.83 -8.00 -2.11
C ILE A 227 24.38 -6.54 -1.90
N GLY A 228 24.18 -5.78 -2.99
CA GLY A 228 23.80 -4.37 -2.96
C GLY A 228 24.95 -3.48 -2.48
N ILE A 229 24.77 -2.16 -2.56
CA ILE A 229 25.78 -1.19 -2.12
C ILE A 229 25.86 -1.05 -0.59
N GLY A 230 24.98 -1.72 0.15
CA GLY A 230 24.81 -1.49 1.58
C GLY A 230 23.70 -0.48 1.89
N THR A 231 22.96 -0.74 2.97
CA THR A 231 21.82 0.09 3.36
C THR A 231 22.26 1.46 3.90
N GLY A 232 23.47 1.56 4.46
CA GLY A 232 24.04 2.81 4.95
C GLY A 232 24.38 3.79 3.82
N ASP A 233 24.93 3.27 2.72
CA ASP A 233 25.49 4.10 1.64
C ASP A 233 24.48 4.45 0.54
N LEU A 234 23.34 3.73 0.46
CA LEU A 234 22.34 3.95 -0.58
C LEU A 234 21.92 5.43 -0.71
N LYS A 235 21.74 6.15 0.40
CA LYS A 235 21.33 7.56 0.35
C LYS A 235 22.40 8.45 -0.28
N ARG A 236 23.67 8.22 0.06
CA ARG A 236 24.81 8.96 -0.46
C ARG A 236 24.97 8.69 -1.95
N GLU A 237 24.97 7.43 -2.34
CA GLU A 237 25.13 7.04 -3.74
C GLU A 237 23.99 7.53 -4.63
N MET A 238 22.74 7.45 -4.16
CA MET A 238 21.62 8.05 -4.89
C MET A 238 21.89 9.54 -5.13
N GLY A 239 22.34 10.29 -4.11
CA GLY A 239 22.70 11.71 -4.24
C GLY A 239 23.74 11.98 -5.32
N ASN A 240 24.86 11.25 -5.29
CA ASN A 240 25.94 11.37 -6.28
C ASN A 240 25.43 11.14 -7.71
N ARG A 241 24.64 10.06 -7.91
CA ARG A 241 24.07 9.72 -9.24
C ARG A 241 23.03 10.73 -9.71
N TYR A 242 22.30 11.38 -8.79
CA TYR A 242 21.40 12.47 -9.15
C TYR A 242 22.16 13.68 -9.66
N GLU A 243 23.25 14.07 -8.99
CA GLU A 243 24.08 15.20 -9.40
C GLU A 243 24.75 14.94 -10.75
N GLU A 244 25.20 13.70 -11.00
CA GLU A 244 25.80 13.28 -12.27
C GLU A 244 24.80 13.29 -13.43
N LYS A 245 23.59 12.73 -13.24
CA LYS A 245 22.62 12.53 -14.33
C LYS A 245 21.64 13.68 -14.54
N TYR A 246 21.36 14.48 -13.51
CA TYR A 246 20.29 15.47 -13.55
C TYR A 246 20.79 16.85 -13.09
N THR A 247 21.37 17.58 -14.04
CA THR A 247 21.90 18.95 -13.83
C THR A 247 20.82 20.02 -13.67
N GLN A 248 19.57 19.72 -14.02
CA GLN A 248 18.44 20.67 -13.99
C GLN A 248 17.85 20.89 -12.58
N GLY A 249 18.52 20.41 -11.53
CA GLY A 249 18.05 20.49 -10.16
C GLY A 249 16.91 19.51 -9.84
N GLY A 250 16.38 19.61 -8.60
CA GLY A 250 15.41 18.68 -8.02
C GLY A 250 15.97 17.97 -6.80
N ARG A 251 15.09 17.37 -5.98
CA ARG A 251 15.51 16.73 -4.73
C ARG A 251 15.92 15.28 -4.99
N ALA A 252 17.06 14.85 -4.44
CA ALA A 252 17.46 13.45 -4.48
C ALA A 252 16.55 12.61 -3.56
N PHE A 253 15.72 11.76 -4.16
CA PHE A 253 14.86 10.83 -3.44
C PHE A 253 15.40 9.41 -3.51
N LEU A 254 15.30 8.68 -2.40
CA LEU A 254 15.43 7.23 -2.41
C LEU A 254 14.37 6.60 -3.32
N PRO A 255 14.62 5.41 -3.89
CA PRO A 255 13.65 4.76 -4.76
C PRO A 255 12.30 4.59 -4.05
N HIS A 256 11.25 5.19 -4.61
CA HIS A 256 9.86 5.01 -4.18
C HIS A 256 9.30 3.66 -4.61
N ASN A 257 10.08 2.59 -4.50
CA ASN A 257 9.69 1.24 -4.86
C ASN A 257 10.47 0.31 -3.94
N GLN A 258 9.76 -0.49 -3.16
CA GLN A 258 10.36 -1.36 -2.14
C GLN A 258 11.34 -2.36 -2.77
N VAL A 259 11.00 -2.93 -3.93
CA VAL A 259 11.82 -3.93 -4.62
C VAL A 259 13.11 -3.31 -5.12
N ILE A 260 13.03 -2.17 -5.83
CA ILE A 260 14.21 -1.45 -6.32
C ILE A 260 15.09 -1.00 -5.16
N LYS A 261 14.49 -0.48 -4.09
CA LYS A 261 15.24 -0.06 -2.90
C LYS A 261 16.02 -1.24 -2.29
N ILE A 262 15.37 -2.39 -2.11
CA ILE A 262 16.02 -3.61 -1.56
C ILE A 262 17.13 -4.09 -2.50
N LEU A 263 16.89 -4.12 -3.81
CA LEU A 263 17.88 -4.51 -4.80
C LEU A 263 19.12 -3.60 -4.75
N ALA A 264 18.92 -2.29 -4.72
CA ALA A 264 20.02 -1.33 -4.64
C ALA A 264 20.79 -1.45 -3.31
N SER A 265 20.10 -1.60 -2.17
CA SER A 265 20.75 -1.64 -0.85
C SER A 265 21.34 -2.99 -0.47
N SER A 266 20.74 -4.09 -0.93
CA SER A 266 21.03 -5.44 -0.41
C SER A 266 21.08 -6.52 -1.50
N GLY A 267 20.96 -6.14 -2.77
CA GLY A 267 21.12 -7.01 -3.91
C GLY A 267 20.03 -8.08 -4.03
N ILE A 268 20.27 -9.03 -4.93
CA ILE A 268 19.34 -10.14 -5.16
C ILE A 268 19.17 -11.01 -3.92
N LEU A 269 20.22 -11.19 -3.11
CA LEU A 269 20.16 -12.00 -1.90
C LEU A 269 19.26 -11.36 -0.84
N GLY A 270 19.34 -10.04 -0.67
CA GLY A 270 18.41 -9.29 0.17
C GLY A 270 16.96 -9.41 -0.31
N LEU A 271 16.74 -9.34 -1.63
CA LEU A 271 15.41 -9.49 -2.20
C LEU A 271 14.83 -10.90 -1.98
N LEU A 272 15.64 -11.95 -2.16
CA LEU A 272 15.22 -13.33 -1.91
C LEU A 272 14.84 -13.55 -0.43
N LEU A 273 15.66 -13.06 0.50
CA LEU A 273 15.35 -13.15 1.93
C LEU A 273 14.05 -12.41 2.28
N PHE A 274 13.85 -11.23 1.71
CA PHE A 274 12.61 -10.47 1.85
C PHE A 274 11.40 -11.25 1.29
N ALA A 275 11.53 -11.81 0.08
CA ALA A 275 10.46 -12.56 -0.57
C ALA A 275 10.08 -13.82 0.23
N ILE A 276 11.06 -14.58 0.72
CA ILE A 276 10.81 -15.75 1.58
C ILE A 276 10.11 -15.34 2.87
N SER A 277 10.57 -14.25 3.51
CA SER A 277 10.00 -13.77 4.77
C SER A 277 8.57 -13.26 4.60
N PHE A 278 8.28 -12.59 3.49
CA PHE A 278 6.98 -12.00 3.21
C PHE A 278 5.96 -13.03 2.67
N TYR A 279 6.34 -13.82 1.67
CA TYR A 279 5.45 -14.80 1.02
C TYR A 279 5.44 -16.18 1.69
N GLY A 280 6.44 -16.52 2.52
CA GLY A 280 6.48 -17.80 3.23
C GLY A 280 5.21 -18.06 4.05
N PRO A 281 4.81 -17.17 4.98
CA PRO A 281 3.58 -17.33 5.76
C PRO A 281 2.30 -17.35 4.90
N PHE A 282 2.31 -16.65 3.77
CA PHE A 282 1.21 -16.60 2.81
C PHE A 282 0.96 -17.94 2.11
N LEU A 283 2.04 -18.62 1.72
CA LEU A 283 1.98 -19.92 1.05
C LEU A 283 1.83 -21.08 2.05
N TRP A 284 2.31 -20.92 3.27
CA TRP A 284 2.20 -21.90 4.34
C TRP A 284 0.73 -22.29 4.61
N ASN A 285 0.46 -23.59 4.77
CA ASN A 285 -0.88 -24.13 5.06
C ASN A 285 -2.02 -23.59 4.15
N GLN A 286 -1.67 -23.21 2.91
CA GLN A 286 -2.60 -22.65 1.92
C GLN A 286 -3.37 -21.43 2.46
N ASN A 287 -2.69 -20.58 3.23
CA ASN A 287 -3.27 -19.37 3.81
C ASN A 287 -3.81 -18.40 2.75
N PHE A 288 -3.29 -18.45 1.52
CA PHE A 288 -3.84 -17.74 0.35
C PHE A 288 -5.33 -18.03 0.03
N ARG A 289 -5.93 -19.07 0.62
CA ARG A 289 -7.37 -19.37 0.50
C ARG A 289 -8.26 -18.57 1.46
N ASP A 290 -7.70 -17.86 2.44
CA ASP A 290 -8.44 -16.92 3.27
C ASP A 290 -8.53 -15.56 2.54
N PRO A 291 -9.74 -15.01 2.33
CA PRO A 291 -9.94 -13.78 1.55
C PRO A 291 -9.29 -12.55 2.18
N PHE A 292 -9.17 -12.48 3.52
CA PHE A 292 -8.49 -11.35 4.17
C PHE A 292 -6.99 -11.40 3.92
N ILE A 293 -6.40 -12.60 3.98
CA ILE A 293 -4.98 -12.83 3.70
C ILE A 293 -4.67 -12.49 2.23
N LEU A 294 -5.46 -13.03 1.30
CA LEU A 294 -5.26 -12.80 -0.12
C LEU A 294 -5.35 -11.31 -0.46
N ALA A 295 -6.36 -10.60 0.05
CA ALA A 295 -6.48 -9.16 -0.12
C ALA A 295 -5.27 -8.42 0.45
N LEU A 296 -4.92 -8.65 1.71
CA LEU A 296 -3.83 -7.93 2.37
C LEU A 296 -2.50 -8.11 1.66
N VAL A 297 -2.13 -9.36 1.36
CA VAL A 297 -0.84 -9.68 0.72
C VAL A 297 -0.79 -9.12 -0.69
N SER A 298 -1.82 -9.34 -1.52
CA SER A 298 -1.84 -8.81 -2.89
C SER A 298 -1.79 -7.28 -2.93
N MET A 299 -2.52 -6.62 -2.04
CA MET A 299 -2.52 -5.15 -1.95
C MET A 299 -1.15 -4.61 -1.51
N LEU A 300 -0.52 -5.22 -0.50
CA LEU A 300 0.82 -4.82 -0.08
C LEU A 300 1.85 -5.08 -1.16
N THR A 301 1.81 -6.23 -1.84
CA THR A 301 2.68 -6.56 -2.98
C THR A 301 2.60 -5.49 -4.07
N VAL A 302 1.40 -5.06 -4.46
CA VAL A 302 1.26 -4.01 -5.49
C VAL A 302 1.68 -2.64 -4.95
N SER A 303 1.44 -2.36 -3.66
CA SER A 303 1.94 -1.14 -3.01
C SER A 303 3.47 -1.04 -3.06
N PHE A 304 4.19 -2.17 -3.00
CA PHE A 304 5.65 -2.21 -3.09
C PHE A 304 6.20 -1.69 -4.42
N LEU A 305 5.40 -1.70 -5.48
CA LEU A 305 5.80 -1.19 -6.80
C LEU A 305 5.83 0.34 -6.87
N VAL A 306 5.08 1.02 -5.98
CA VAL A 306 4.86 2.47 -6.04
C VAL A 306 5.37 3.18 -4.78
N GLU A 307 5.59 2.45 -3.68
CA GLU A 307 6.20 2.98 -2.47
C GLU A 307 7.03 1.94 -1.72
N ALA A 308 8.05 2.41 -1.00
CA ALA A 308 8.75 1.63 0.01
C ALA A 308 7.87 1.50 1.26
N THR A 309 6.87 0.62 1.18
CA THR A 309 5.71 0.57 2.09
C THR A 309 6.09 0.08 3.48
N LEU A 310 6.82 -1.04 3.59
CA LEU A 310 7.17 -1.64 4.88
C LEU A 310 8.30 -0.92 5.60
N GLU A 311 9.02 -0.01 4.92
CA GLU A 311 10.01 0.87 5.55
C GLU A 311 9.41 1.89 6.52
N ARG A 312 8.08 2.00 6.60
CA ARG A 312 7.42 2.81 7.63
C ARG A 312 6.99 1.93 8.79
N SER A 313 7.47 2.26 9.98
CA SER A 313 7.16 1.56 11.23
C SER A 313 5.67 1.28 11.43
N TYR A 314 4.77 2.21 11.10
CA TYR A 314 3.32 2.00 11.23
C TYR A 314 2.71 1.08 10.15
N MET A 315 3.23 1.09 8.92
CA MET A 315 2.80 0.15 7.87
C MET A 315 3.30 -1.26 8.18
N LEU A 316 4.54 -1.34 8.68
CA LEU A 316 5.09 -2.57 9.20
C LEU A 316 4.23 -3.08 10.36
N ALA A 317 3.99 -2.26 11.38
CA ALA A 317 3.15 -2.63 12.52
C ALA A 317 1.74 -3.10 12.10
N LEU A 318 1.10 -2.42 11.13
CA LEU A 318 -0.16 -2.87 10.56
C LEU A 318 -0.04 -4.26 9.94
N TYR A 319 0.96 -4.47 9.08
CA TYR A 319 1.21 -5.77 8.47
C TYR A 319 1.47 -6.84 9.52
N LEU A 320 2.34 -6.59 10.50
CA LEU A 320 2.65 -7.51 11.60
C LEU A 320 1.40 -7.90 12.40
N LEU A 321 0.59 -6.90 12.77
CA LEU A 321 -0.66 -7.10 13.49
C LEU A 321 -1.61 -7.96 12.66
N LEU A 322 -1.92 -7.57 11.42
CA LEU A 322 -2.90 -8.31 10.61
C LEU A 322 -2.40 -9.71 10.23
N ALA A 323 -1.12 -9.85 9.86
CA ALA A 323 -0.50 -11.12 9.51
C ALA A 323 -0.54 -12.10 10.69
N SER A 324 -0.18 -11.65 11.89
CA SER A 324 -0.18 -12.52 13.07
C SER A 324 -1.58 -13.04 13.44
N LEU A 325 -2.61 -12.20 13.28
CA LEU A 325 -4.00 -12.59 13.53
C LEU A 325 -4.59 -13.49 12.45
N LEU A 326 -4.03 -13.45 11.24
CA LEU A 326 -4.55 -14.17 10.08
C LEU A 326 -3.89 -15.54 9.88
N TYR A 327 -2.57 -15.63 10.06
CA TYR A 327 -1.81 -16.85 9.76
C TYR A 327 -1.93 -17.94 10.82
N LYS A 328 -2.35 -17.59 12.05
CA LYS A 328 -2.58 -18.55 13.11
C LYS A 328 -4.04 -19.01 13.08
N LYS A 329 -4.34 -20.02 12.25
CA LYS A 329 -5.67 -20.63 12.22
C LYS A 329 -5.96 -21.33 13.55
N SER A 330 -7.16 -21.13 14.09
CA SER A 330 -7.73 -22.02 15.09
C SER A 330 -7.74 -23.42 14.51
N ILE A 331 -7.05 -24.36 15.15
CA ILE A 331 -7.35 -25.79 14.98
C ILE A 331 -8.76 -25.91 15.59
N SER A 332 -9.78 -25.97 14.74
CA SER A 332 -11.15 -26.28 15.15
C SER A 332 -11.31 -27.78 15.24
#